data_AF-A0A1G8AW45-F1
#
_entry.id   AF-A0A1G8AW45-F1
#
_cell.length_a   1.000
_cell.length_b   1.000
_cell.length_c   1.000
_cell.angle_alpha   90.00
_cell.angle_beta   90.00
_cell.angle_gamma   90.00
#
_symmetry.space_group_name_H-M   'P 1'
#
loop_
_entity.id
_entity.type
_entity.pdbx_description
1 polymer ?
#
loop_
_entity_poly.entity_id
_entity_poly.type
_entity_poly.pdbx_seq_one_letter_code
_entity_poly.pdbx_strand_id
1 'polypeptide(L)' 'MEIIRLEVDQDLFRSLSEAARCNHSTLEQECVKRLRQNGRRSYYLQALVAELRAEDQQRRAAH' A
#
# COMPACT_ATOMS: atom_id res chain seq x y z
N MET A 1 11.64 17.41 3.44
CA MET A 1 11.98 15.98 3.36
C MET A 1 11.82 15.41 4.75
N GLU A 2 10.88 14.49 4.95
CA GLU A 2 10.61 13.89 6.25
C GLU A 2 11.40 12.59 6.36
N ILE A 3 12.16 12.41 7.45
CA ILE A 3 12.98 11.23 7.69
C ILE A 3 12.33 10.45 8.82
N ILE A 4 11.99 9.18 8.55
CA ILE A 4 11.42 8.28 9.54
C ILE A 4 12.46 7.21 9.86
N ARG A 5 12.75 7.01 11.15
CA ARG A 5 13.56 5.88 11.62
C ARG A 5 12.63 4.74 11.99
N LEU A 6 12.92 3.55 11.48
CA LEU A 6 12.17 2.34 11.76
C LEU A 6 13.05 1.41 12.57
N GLU A 7 12.58 1.02 13.74
CA GLU A 7 13.15 -0.11 14.48
C GLU A 7 12.43 -1.37 14.01
N VAL A 8 13.20 -2.36 13.55
CA VAL A 8 12.69 -3.62 13.02
C VAL A 8 13.52 -4.76 13.60
N ASP A 9 12.90 -5.93 13.76
CA ASP A 9 13.63 -7.13 14.10
C ASP A 9 14.54 -7.60 12.93
N GLN A 10 15.43 -8.54 13.26
CA GLN A 10 16.45 -9.01 12.33
C GLN A 10 15.88 -9.82 11.14
N ASP A 11 14.77 -10.53 11.35
CA ASP A 11 14.14 -11.35 10.33
C ASP A 11 13.41 -10.47 9.31
N LEU A 12 12.71 -9.44 9.80
CA LEU A 12 12.08 -8.43 8.98
C LEU A 12 13.12 -7.64 8.17
N PHE A 13 14.23 -7.25 8.79
CA PHE A 13 15.33 -6.59 8.07
C PHE A 13 15.89 -7.45 6.94
N ARG A 14 16.09 -8.76 7.19
CA ARG A 14 16.56 -9.70 6.17
C ARG A 14 15.55 -9.82 5.02
N SER A 15 14.27 -10.00 5.34
CA SER A 15 13.19 -10.10 4.35
C SER A 15 13.08 -8.85 3.47
N LEU A 16 13.19 -7.65 4.07
CA LEU A 16 13.17 -6.39 3.34
C LEU A 16 14.39 -6.27 2.41
N SER A 17 15.57 -6.66 2.89
CA SER A 17 16.83 -6.60 2.13
C SER A 17 16.81 -7.56 0.93
N GLU A 18 16.31 -8.77 1.11
CA GLU A 18 16.16 -9.75 0.02
C GLU A 18 15.16 -9.25 -1.03
N ALA A 19 14.00 -8.76 -0.61
CA ALA A 19 13.01 -8.21 -1.54
C ALA A 19 13.53 -7.00 -2.32
N ALA A 20 14.26 -6.10 -1.66
CA ALA A 20 14.90 -4.97 -2.31
C ALA A 20 15.87 -5.43 -3.41
N ARG A 21 16.72 -6.43 -3.11
CA ARG A 21 17.63 -7.07 -4.07
C ARG A 21 16.90 -7.72 -5.23
N CYS A 22 15.87 -8.54 -4.96
CA CYS A 22 15.06 -9.20 -5.99
C CYS A 22 14.36 -8.19 -6.91
N ASN A 23 13.95 -7.04 -6.36
CA ASN A 23 13.27 -5.98 -7.09
C ASN A 23 14.22 -4.95 -7.71
N HIS A 24 15.54 -5.16 -7.66
CA HIS A 24 16.57 -4.20 -8.11
C HIS A 24 16.36 -2.77 -7.56
N SER A 25 15.96 -2.69 -6.29
CA SER A 25 15.60 -1.44 -5.61
C SER A 25 16.43 -1.28 -4.34
N THR A 26 16.51 -0.06 -3.82
CA THR A 26 17.15 0.17 -2.52
C THR A 26 16.25 -0.32 -1.38
N LEU A 27 16.85 -0.62 -0.23
CA LEU A 27 16.11 -0.97 0.98
C LEU A 27 15.08 0.12 1.35
N GLU A 28 15.47 1.39 1.23
CA GLU A 28 14.59 2.53 1.45
C GLU A 28 13.39 2.52 0.49
N GLN A 29 13.62 2.30 -0.81
CA GLN A 29 12.54 2.24 -1.81
C GLN A 29 11.57 1.10 -1.52
N GLU A 30 12.06 -0.07 -1.10
CA GLU A 30 11.20 -1.20 -0.73
C GLU A 30 10.41 -0.90 0.55
N CYS A 31 11.02 -0.28 1.56
CA CYS A 31 10.33 0.18 2.77
C CYS A 31 9.21 1.20 2.43
N VAL A 32 9.52 2.23 1.64
CA VAL A 32 8.55 3.24 1.19
C VAL A 32 7.41 2.60 0.40
N LYS A 33 7.73 1.67 -0.51
CA LYS A 33 6.74 0.92 -1.29
C LYS A 33 5.79 0.15 -0.39
N ARG A 34 6.30 -0.61 0.59
CA ARG A 34 5.47 -1.38 1.53
C ARG A 34 4.64 -0.49 2.45
N LEU A 35 5.21 0.60 2.97
CA LEU A 35 4.49 1.58 3.79
C LEU A 35 3.32 2.23 3.01
N ARG A 36 3.55 2.61 1.74
CA ARG A 36 2.50 3.15 0.87
C ARG A 36 1.45 2.10 0.48
N GLN A 37 1.84 0.85 0.33
CA GLN A 37 0.91 -0.25 0.02
C GLN A 37 0.01 -0.59 1.22
N ASN A 38 0.54 -0.58 2.44
CA ASN A 38 -0.25 -0.76 3.65
C ASN A 38 -1.23 0.40 3.87
N GLY A 39 -0.84 1.64 3.55
CA GLY A 39 -1.75 2.79 3.58
C GLY A 39 -2.91 2.72 2.57
N ARG A 40 -2.79 1.92 1.50
CA ARG A 40 -3.83 1.76 0.48
C ARG A 40 -4.90 0.72 0.81
N ARG A 41 -4.67 -0.19 1.77
CA ARG A 41 -5.50 -1.40 1.99
C ARG A 41 -6.40 -1.32 3.22
N SER A 42 -7.09 -0.20 3.46
CA SER A 42 -8.33 -0.35 4.24
C SER A 42 -9.35 -1.03 3.33
N TYR A 43 -9.45 -2.36 3.42
CA TYR A 43 -10.42 -3.17 2.66
C TYR A 43 -11.84 -2.64 2.83
N TYR A 44 -12.15 -2.14 4.04
CA TYR A 44 -13.42 -1.48 4.33
C TYR A 44 -13.64 -0.22 3.47
N LEU A 45 -12.65 0.67 3.40
CA LEU A 45 -12.77 1.88 2.56
C LEU A 45 -12.83 1.54 1.07
N GLN A 46 -12.15 0.48 0.63
CA GLN A 46 -12.23 0.03 -0.77
C GLN A 46 -13.62 -0.53 -1.11
N ALA A 47 -14.20 -1.34 -0.22
CA ALA A 47 -15.56 -1.87 -0.38
C ALA A 47 -16.59 -0.74 -0.42
N LEU A 48 -16.52 0.18 0.53
CA LEU A 48 -17.42 1.33 0.59
C LEU A 48 -17.32 2.22 -0.65
N VAL A 49 -16.11 2.50 -1.14
CA VAL A 49 -15.92 3.26 -2.39
C VAL A 49 -16.46 2.51 -3.60
N ALA A 50 -16.37 1.19 -3.64
CA ALA A 50 -16.93 0.38 -4.72
C ALA A 50 -18.46 0.42 -4.73
N GLU A 51 -19.10 0.32 -3.56
CA GLU A 51 -20.55 0.44 -3.40
C GLU A 51 -21.06 1.80 -3.88
N LEU A 52 -20.44 2.90 -3.41
CA LEU A 52 -20.82 4.25 -3.83
C LEU A 52 -20.68 4.49 -5.34
N ARG A 53 -19.66 3.90 -5.98
CA ARG A 53 -19.49 3.97 -7.44
C ARG A 53 -20.56 3.17 -8.18
N ALA A 54 -20.94 2.00 -7.66
CA ALA A 54 -22.00 1.18 -8.24
C ALA A 54 -23.35 1.91 -8.18
N GLU A 55 -23.68 2.52 -7.04
CA GLU A 55 -24.89 3.34 -6.88
C GLU A 55 -24.91 4.53 -7.84
N ASP A 56 -23.77 5.24 -7.98
CA ASP A 56 -23.69 6.36 -8.91
C ASP A 56 -23.88 5.94 -10.37
N GLN A 57 -23.31 4.79 -10.74
CA GLN A 57 -23.48 4.23 -12.09
C GLN A 57 -24.93 3.81 -12.35
N GLN A 58 -25.64 3.26 -11.36
CA GLN A 58 -27.07 2.96 -11.47
C GLN A 58 -27.91 4.23 -11.64
N ARG A 59 -27.63 5.29 -10.86
CA ARG A 59 -28.33 6.58 -11.01
C ARG A 59 -28.16 7.17 -12.40
N ARG A 60 -26.95 7.11 -12.97
CA ARG A 60 -26.66 7.60 -14.32
C ARG A 60 -27.31 6.75 -15.42
N ALA A 61 -27.52 5.46 -15.19
CA ALA A 61 -28.15 4.55 -16.15
C ALA A 61 -29.69 4.64 -16.12
N ALA A 62 -30.27 5.10 -15.01
CA ALA A 62 -31.71 5.29 -14.84
C ALA A 62 -32.21 6.66 -15.35
N HIS A 63 -31.31 7.48 -15.90
CA HIS A 63 -31.55 8.86 -16.32
C HIS A 63 -31.28 9.05 -17.81
#